data_AF-A0A7Y0A035-F1
#
_entry.id   AF-A0A7Y0A035-F1
#
_cell.length_a   1.000
_cell.length_b   1.000
_cell.length_c   1.000
_cell.angle_alpha   90.00
_cell.angle_beta   90.00
_cell.angle_gamma   90.00
#
_symmetry.space_group_name_H-M   'P 1'
#
loop_
_entity.id
_entity.type
_entity.pdbx_description
1 polymer ?
#
loop_
_entity_poly.entity_id
_entity_poly.type
_entity_poly.pdbx_seq_one_letter_code
_entity_poly.pdbx_strand_id
1 'polypeptide(L)' 'MSATSHQGLIVETATGQRARLCVVSDDGEIISGDVAADAWRVAVGAYREFLVGSGHLEVHARPPGQVDKT' A
#
# COMPACT_ATOMS: atom_id res chain seq x y z
N MET A 1 -8.67 2.99 11.54
CA MET A 1 -8.04 2.50 10.28
C MET A 1 -6.99 1.49 10.66
N SER A 2 -7.02 0.31 10.04
CA SER A 2 -6.01 -0.72 10.22
C SER A 2 -5.53 -1.16 8.85
N ALA A 3 -4.26 -1.57 8.78
CA ALA A 3 -3.69 -2.05 7.54
C ALA A 3 -2.76 -3.22 7.81
N THR A 4 -2.97 -4.32 7.11
CA THR A 4 -2.24 -5.58 7.30
C THR A 4 -1.76 -6.09 5.95
N SER A 5 -0.52 -6.58 5.90
CA SER A 5 0.15 -7.02 4.66
C SER A 5 -0.69 -7.98 3.80
N HIS A 6 -1.49 -8.85 4.43
CA HIS A 6 -2.32 -9.84 3.75
C HIS A 6 -3.80 -9.45 3.59
N GLN A 7 -4.29 -8.43 4.32
CA GLN A 7 -5.70 -8.00 4.29
C GLN A 7 -5.89 -6.64 3.60
N GLY A 8 -4.82 -5.89 3.36
CA GLY A 8 -4.87 -4.56 2.75
C GLY A 8 -5.31 -3.48 3.75
N LEU A 9 -5.88 -2.40 3.21
CA LEU A 9 -6.31 -1.23 3.96
C LEU A 9 -7.79 -1.32 4.30
N ILE A 10 -8.10 -1.30 5.60
CA ILE A 10 -9.45 -1.29 6.14
C ILE A 10 -9.75 0.07 6.75
N VAL A 11 -10.89 0.64 6.34
CA VAL A 11 -11.36 1.94 6.82
C VAL A 11 -12.69 1.78 7.55
N GLU A 12 -12.76 2.42 8.71
CA GLU A 12 -13.92 2.40 9.60
C GLU A 12 -14.24 3.84 10.01
N THR A 13 -15.53 4.14 10.17
CA THR A 13 -16.00 5.41 10.71
C THR A 13 -15.62 5.53 12.19
N ALA A 14 -15.72 6.74 12.75
CA ALA A 14 -15.54 6.94 14.20
C ALA A 14 -16.51 6.12 15.06
N THR A 15 -17.63 5.68 14.48
CA THR A 15 -18.64 4.83 15.12
C THR A 15 -18.40 3.33 14.90
N GLY A 16 -17.30 2.95 14.25
CA GLY A 16 -16.89 1.55 14.04
C GLY A 16 -17.54 0.85 12.84
N GLN A 17 -18.26 1.58 11.98
CA GLN A 17 -18.87 1.00 10.78
C GLN A 17 -17.87 0.97 9.62
N ARG A 18 -17.95 -0.04 8.76
CA ARG A 18 -17.12 -0.10 7.54
C ARG A 18 -17.36 1.11 6.65
N ALA A 19 -16.27 1.76 6.25
CA ALA A 19 -16.29 2.89 5.34
C ALA A 19 -15.52 2.56 4.05
N ARG A 20 -15.78 3.33 3.00
CA ARG A 20 -15.02 3.27 1.73
C ARG A 20 -14.18 4.52 1.58
N LEU A 21 -13.03 4.39 0.93
CA LEU A 21 -12.24 5.54 0.51
C LEU A 21 -12.72 6.03 -0.85
N CYS A 22 -12.72 7.35 -1.03
CA CYS A 22 -13.06 8.01 -2.27
C CYS A 22 -12.20 9.26 -2.45
N VAL A 23 -12.05 9.70 -3.70
CA VAL A 23 -11.54 11.02 -4.03
C VAL A 23 -12.74 11.95 -4.12
N VAL A 24 -12.63 13.07 -3.43
CA VAL A 24 -13.68 14.08 -3.35
C VAL A 24 -13.16 15.37 -3.99
N SER A 25 -13.97 16.04 -4.81
CA SER A 25 -13.66 17.38 -5.32
C SER A 25 -13.75 18.42 -4.22
N ASP A 26 -13.25 19.63 -4.50
CA ASP A 26 -13.35 20.75 -3.56
C ASP A 26 -14.81 21.10 -3.22
N ASP A 27 -15.75 20.82 -4.13
CA ASP A 27 -17.19 21.05 -3.96
C ASP A 27 -17.90 19.92 -3.17
N GLY A 28 -17.16 18.89 -2.73
CA GLY A 28 -17.69 17.77 -1.96
C GLY A 28 -18.28 16.64 -2.81
N GLU A 29 -18.10 16.66 -4.13
CA GLU A 29 -18.56 15.59 -5.02
C GLU A 29 -17.56 14.42 -5.05
N ILE A 30 -18.08 13.18 -5.05
CA ILE A 30 -17.23 11.99 -5.21
C ILE A 30 -16.84 11.86 -6.68
N ILE A 31 -15.56 12.08 -6.99
CA ILE A 31 -15.02 11.96 -8.36
C ILE A 31 -14.47 10.55 -8.64
N SER A 32 -14.13 9.78 -7.60
CA SER A 32 -13.75 8.37 -7.73
C SER A 32 -14.00 7.63 -6.42
N GLY A 33 -14.62 6.46 -6.49
CA GLY A 33 -14.94 5.63 -5.33
C GLY A 33 -14.04 4.41 -5.20
N ASP A 34 -14.01 3.83 -4.00
CA ASP A 34 -13.35 2.56 -3.69
C ASP A 34 -11.84 2.51 -3.98
N VAL A 35 -11.15 3.62 -3.65
CA VAL A 35 -9.72 3.79 -3.93
C VAL A 35 -8.78 3.14 -2.90
N ALA A 36 -9.33 2.30 -2.02
CA ALA A 36 -8.57 1.74 -0.89
C ALA A 36 -7.42 0.84 -1.34
N ALA A 37 -7.63 0.04 -2.39
CA ALA A 37 -6.60 -0.85 -2.94
C ALA A 37 -5.44 -0.06 -3.58
N ASP A 38 -5.77 1.00 -4.34
CA ASP A 38 -4.77 1.84 -5.00
C ASP A 38 -3.97 2.64 -3.98
N ALA A 39 -4.64 3.28 -3.02
CA ALA A 39 -3.99 3.99 -1.92
C ALA A 39 -3.05 3.06 -1.13
N TRP A 40 -3.49 1.83 -0.85
CA TRP A 40 -2.66 0.81 -0.19
C TRP A 40 -1.42 0.46 -1.02
N ARG A 41 -1.57 0.20 -2.33
CA ARG A 41 -0.44 -0.14 -3.21
C ARG A 41 0.58 0.99 -3.28
N VAL A 42 0.13 2.23 -3.39
CA VAL A 42 1.01 3.41 -3.41
C VAL A 42 1.75 3.54 -2.07
N ALA A 43 1.05 3.41 -0.95
CA ALA A 43 1.67 3.51 0.38
C ALA A 43 2.71 2.41 0.61
N VAL A 44 2.39 1.15 0.29
CA VAL A 44 3.32 0.02 0.42
C VAL A 44 4.52 0.19 -0.51
N GLY A 45 4.29 0.62 -1.76
CA GLY A 45 5.36 0.91 -2.72
C GLY A 45 6.30 1.99 -2.21
N ALA A 46 5.78 3.13 -1.78
CA ALA A 46 6.57 4.24 -1.23
C ALA A 46 7.41 3.81 -0.02
N TYR A 47 6.82 3.03 0.90
CA TYR A 47 7.53 2.53 2.07
C TYR A 47 8.63 1.54 1.68
N ARG A 48 8.36 0.64 0.72
CA ARG A 48 9.37 -0.28 0.19
C ARG A 48 10.56 0.47 -0.39
N GLU A 49 10.32 1.47 -1.24
CA GLU A 49 11.39 2.27 -1.84
C GLU A 49 12.18 3.06 -0.79
N PHE A 50 11.51 3.59 0.24
CA PHE A 50 12.18 4.22 1.38
C PHE A 50 13.10 3.24 2.13
N LEU A 51 12.66 2.00 2.37
CA LEU A 51 13.47 0.97 3.02
C LEU A 51 14.65 0.54 2.16
N VAL A 52 14.49 0.44 0.84
CA VAL A 52 15.60 0.16 -0.09
C VAL A 52 16.62 1.28 -0.06
N GLY A 53 16.17 2.53 -0.20
CA GLY A 53 17.07 3.70 -0.19
C GLY A 53 17.82 3.91 1.12
N SER A 54 17.28 3.42 2.24
CA SER A 54 17.95 3.45 3.55
C SER A 54 18.80 2.21 3.86
N GLY A 55 18.87 1.25 2.94
CA GLY A 55 19.63 0.00 3.12
C GLY A 55 19.00 -1.01 4.07
N HIS A 56 17.75 -0.80 4.50
CA HIS A 56 17.01 -1.73 5.37
C HIS A 56 16.31 -2.86 4.61
N LEU A 57 16.18 -2.74 3.28
CA LEU A 57 15.62 -3.76 2.40
C LEU A 57 16.50 -3.93 1.17
N GLU A 58 16.80 -5.17 0.82
CA GLU A 58 17.47 -5.51 -0.45
C GLU A 58 16.52 -6.33 -1.32
N VAL A 59 16.48 -6.02 -2.61
CA VAL A 59 15.63 -6.71 -3.58
C VAL A 59 16.53 -7.49 -4.52
N HIS A 60 16.50 -8.81 -4.40
CA HIS A 60 17.26 -9.68 -5.30
C HIS A 60 16.45 -10.01 -6.56
N ALA A 61 17.05 -9.82 -7.73
CA ALA A 61 16.45 -10.22 -9.01
C ALA A 61 16.52 -11.74 -9.29
N ARG A 62 17.28 -12.47 -8.47
CA ARG A 62 17.45 -13.93 -8.51
C ARG A 62 17.36 -14.48 -7.08
N PRO A 63 17.03 -15.76 -6.89
CA PRO A 63 17.06 -16.37 -5.57
C PRO A 63 18.40 -16.11 -4.87
N PRO A 64 18.41 -15.64 -3.62
CA PRO A 64 19.64 -15.45 -2.86
C PRO A 64 20.43 -16.76 -2.77
N GLY A 65 21.72 -16.73 -3.09
CA GLY A 65 22.59 -17.91 -2.99
C GLY A 65 22.66 -18.80 -4.24
N GLN A 66 22.00 -18.44 -5.35
CA GLN A 66 22.20 -19.14 -6.62
C GLN A 66 23.53 -18.71 -7.26
N VAL A 67 24.57 -19.54 -7.11
CA VAL A 67 25.84 -19.41 -7.83
C VAL A 67 25.67 -19.86 -9.28
N ASP A 68 26.12 -19.04 -10.24
CA ASP A 68 26.15 -19.41 -11.65
C ASP A 68 27.09 -20.64 -11.80
N LYS A 69 26.53 -21.77 -12.24
CA LYS A 69 27.34 -22.93 -12.62
C LYS A 69 28.10 -22.56 -13.89
N THR A 70 29.39 -22.31 -13.73
CA THR A 70 30.35 -22.16 -14.84
C THR A 70 30.64 -23.52 -15.45
#